data_AF-A0A7W9T7D4-F1
#
_entry.id   AF-A0A7W9T7D4-F1
#
_cell.length_a   1.000
_cell.length_b   1.000
_cell.length_c   1.000
_cell.angle_alpha   90.00
_cell.angle_beta   90.00
_cell.angle_gamma   90.00
#
_symmetry.space_group_name_H-M   'P 1'
#
loop_
_entity.id
_entity.type
_entity.pdbx_description
1 polymer ?
#
loop_
_entity_poly.entity_id
_entity_poly.type
_entity_poly.pdbx_seq_one_letter_code
_entity_poly.pdbx_strand_id
1 'polypeptide(L)'
;MAGLGVASEDTDDTFTIPGSESQQALDTLGRVYQAADQKITEVVRTLILDLDEGAVRTITTYALAGADGLFVQREISGDAVDLVAMFELHAQLVYEAAMRMAGGNSG
;
A
#
# COMPACT_ATOMS: atom_id res chain seq x y z
N MET A 1 -17.29 -55.50 33.53
CA MET A 1 -18.00 -55.60 32.25
C MET A 1 -18.87 -54.36 32.11
N ALA A 2 -18.59 -53.55 31.08
CA ALA A 2 -19.36 -52.41 30.56
C ALA A 2 -19.61 -51.22 31.50
N GLY A 3 -19.48 -49.96 31.09
CA GLY A 3 -19.21 -49.38 29.78
C GLY A 3 -19.33 -47.86 29.91
N LEU A 4 -18.36 -47.18 29.29
CA LEU A 4 -18.20 -45.75 29.09
C LEU A 4 -19.50 -44.98 28.75
N GLY A 5 -19.53 -43.72 29.17
CA GLY A 5 -20.40 -42.69 28.61
C GLY A 5 -19.88 -41.30 29.01
N VAL A 6 -18.66 -40.94 28.56
CA VAL A 6 -18.19 -39.56 28.62
C VAL A 6 -18.93 -38.79 27.54
N ALA A 7 -19.73 -37.82 27.96
CA ALA A 7 -20.32 -36.84 27.07
C ALA A 7 -19.20 -36.04 26.41
N SER A 8 -19.05 -36.18 25.10
CA SER A 8 -18.21 -35.31 24.30
C SER A 8 -18.91 -33.97 24.14
N GLU A 9 -18.39 -32.94 24.81
CA GLU A 9 -18.70 -31.54 24.52
C GLU A 9 -18.28 -31.24 23.08
N ASP A 10 -19.28 -31.15 22.21
CA ASP A 10 -19.17 -30.58 20.87
C ASP A 10 -19.01 -29.06 21.04
N THR A 11 -17.77 -28.59 21.13
CA THR A 11 -17.43 -27.16 21.12
C THR A 11 -16.59 -26.87 19.89
N ASP A 12 -17.24 -26.87 18.73
CA ASP A 12 -16.75 -26.22 17.52
C ASP A 12 -17.73 -25.14 17.07
N ASP A 13 -18.03 -24.20 17.97
CA ASP A 13 -18.64 -22.93 17.61
C ASP A 13 -17.53 -21.87 17.59
N THR A 14 -16.69 -21.91 16.55
CA THR A 14 -15.90 -20.73 16.16
C THR A 14 -16.90 -19.67 15.68
N PHE A 15 -17.41 -18.88 16.63
CA PHE A 15 -18.28 -17.74 16.37
C PHE A 15 -17.53 -16.71 15.52
N THR A 16 -17.70 -16.80 14.21
CA THR A 16 -17.16 -15.84 13.25
C THR A 16 -17.95 -14.56 13.40
N ILE A 17 -17.34 -13.52 13.98
CA ILE A 17 -17.95 -12.18 14.07
C ILE A 17 -18.13 -11.67 12.63
N PRO A 18 -19.37 -11.41 12.16
CA PRO A 18 -19.59 -10.81 10.85
C PRO A 18 -18.94 -9.42 10.86
N GLY A 19 -17.83 -9.26 10.13
CA GLY A 19 -17.00 -8.05 10.10
C GLY A 19 -15.56 -8.24 10.60
N SER A 20 -15.23 -9.34 11.29
CA SER A 20 -13.84 -9.61 11.72
C SER A 20 -12.90 -9.90 10.55
N GLU A 21 -13.35 -10.66 9.55
CA GLU A 21 -12.57 -10.94 8.34
C GLU A 21 -12.35 -9.68 7.49
N SER A 22 -13.38 -8.84 7.34
CA SER A 22 -13.26 -7.56 6.63
C SER A 22 -12.34 -6.58 7.37
N GLN A 23 -12.43 -6.51 8.70
CA GLN A 23 -11.53 -5.68 9.50
C GLN A 23 -10.09 -6.18 9.45
N GLN A 24 -9.88 -7.50 9.51
CA GLN A 24 -8.56 -8.10 9.37
C GLN A 24 -7.94 -7.86 7.98
N ALA A 25 -8.75 -7.87 6.92
CA ALA A 25 -8.32 -7.51 5.57
C ALA A 25 -7.90 -6.03 5.51
N LEU A 26 -8.69 -5.12 6.08
CA LEU A 26 -8.37 -3.69 6.16
C LEU A 26 -7.09 -3.43 6.96
N ASP A 27 -6.92 -4.11 8.09
CA ASP A 27 -5.71 -4.00 8.92
C ASP A 27 -4.48 -4.50 8.16
N THR A 28 -4.63 -5.59 7.39
CA THR A 28 -3.55 -6.15 6.57
C THR A 28 -3.17 -5.20 5.44
N LEU A 29 -4.16 -4.66 4.73
CA LEU A 29 -3.94 -3.65 3.69
C LEU A 29 -3.28 -2.40 4.26
N GLY A 30 -3.73 -1.94 5.43
CA GLY A 30 -3.16 -0.78 6.13
C GLY A 30 -1.67 -0.97 6.45
N ARG A 31 -1.26 -2.16 6.89
CA ARG A 31 0.17 -2.47 7.14
C ARG A 31 1.01 -2.44 5.86
N VAL A 32 0.49 -3.03 4.78
CA VAL A 32 1.18 -3.03 3.48
C VAL A 32 1.34 -1.59 2.97
N TYR A 33 0.28 -0.79 3.06
CA TYR A 33 0.30 0.60 2.64
C TYR A 33 1.27 1.45 3.47
N GLN A 34 1.27 1.24 4.80
CA GLN A 34 2.21 1.91 5.70
C GLN A 34 3.67 1.54 5.39
N ALA A 35 3.95 0.27 5.09
CA ALA A 35 5.29 -0.17 4.71
C ALA A 35 5.74 0.46 3.36
N ALA A 36 4.82 0.57 2.40
CA ALA A 36 5.09 1.22 1.12
C ALA A 36 5.35 2.73 1.29
N ASP A 37 4.53 3.44 2.06
CA ASP A 37 4.71 4.86 2.40
C ASP A 37 6.08 5.13 3.05
N GLN A 38 6.44 4.31 4.05
CA GLN A 38 7.74 4.41 4.70
C GLN A 38 8.89 4.19 3.72
N LYS A 39 8.77 3.18 2.84
CA LYS A 39 9.86 2.85 1.91
C LYS A 39 10.03 3.93 0.84
N ILE A 40 8.95 4.46 0.31
CA ILE A 40 8.99 5.55 -0.66
C ILE A 40 9.56 6.81 -0.01
N THR A 41 9.13 7.15 1.21
CA THR A 41 9.68 8.27 1.99
C THR A 41 11.20 8.15 2.17
N GLU A 42 11.69 6.95 2.54
CA GLU A 42 13.12 6.68 2.69
C GLU A 42 13.88 6.91 1.39
N VAL A 43 13.36 6.38 0.27
CA VAL A 43 13.97 6.53 -1.06
C VAL A 43 14.01 8.00 -1.47
N VAL A 44 12.91 8.74 -1.32
CA VAL A 44 12.83 10.17 -1.65
C VAL A 44 13.86 10.97 -0.87
N ARG A 45 13.93 10.77 0.46
CA ARG A 45 14.92 11.44 1.32
C ARG A 45 16.36 11.08 0.99
N THR A 46 16.61 9.85 0.53
CA THR A 46 17.95 9.40 0.14
C THR A 46 18.38 10.00 -1.19
N LEU A 47 17.47 10.13 -2.14
CA LEU A 47 17.76 10.62 -3.48
C LEU A 47 17.75 12.15 -3.57
N ILE A 48 16.96 12.82 -2.72
CA ILE A 48 16.71 14.26 -2.81
C ILE A 48 16.85 14.85 -1.40
N LEU A 49 18.10 15.22 -1.07
CA LEU A 49 18.50 15.60 0.28
C LEU A 49 17.88 16.93 0.77
N ASP A 50 17.51 17.83 -0.15
CA ASP A 50 17.05 19.19 0.17
C ASP A 50 15.52 19.36 0.09
N LEU A 51 14.77 18.25 0.11
CA LEU A 51 13.31 18.30 0.04
C LEU A 51 12.70 18.57 1.43
N ASP A 52 11.81 19.55 1.53
CA ASP A 52 11.12 19.83 2.79
C ASP A 52 10.15 18.70 3.18
N GLU A 53 9.87 18.54 4.47
CA GLU A 53 9.04 17.45 4.99
C GLU A 53 7.62 17.43 4.41
N GLY A 54 7.05 18.61 4.13
CA GLY A 54 5.76 18.76 3.45
C GLY A 54 5.80 18.27 2.00
N ALA A 55 6.86 18.59 1.25
CA ALA A 55 7.07 18.06 -0.09
C ALA A 55 7.35 16.54 -0.08
N VAL A 56 8.13 16.01 0.86
CA VAL A 56 8.34 14.56 1.03
C VAL A 56 7.01 13.82 1.22
N ARG A 57 6.15 14.33 2.12
CA ARG A 57 4.82 13.74 2.35
C ARG A 57 3.93 13.84 1.11
N THR A 58 3.95 14.98 0.44
CA THR A 58 3.15 15.22 -0.77
C THR A 58 3.54 14.27 -1.90
N ILE A 59 4.84 14.16 -2.19
CA ILE A 59 5.31 13.29 -3.27
C ILE A 59 5.11 11.81 -2.95
N THR A 60 5.29 11.41 -1.69
CA THR A 60 5.04 10.02 -1.26
C THR A 60 3.57 9.64 -1.43
N THR A 61 2.67 10.52 -1.00
CA THR A 61 1.21 10.31 -1.17
C THR A 61 0.84 10.23 -2.66
N TYR A 62 1.40 11.12 -3.48
CA TYR A 62 1.15 11.14 -4.92
C TYR A 62 1.67 9.88 -5.62
N ALA A 63 2.87 9.41 -5.24
CA ALA A 63 3.46 8.19 -5.79
C ALA A 63 2.57 6.97 -5.51
N LEU A 64 2.11 6.81 -4.26
CA LEU A 64 1.18 5.75 -3.90
C LEU A 64 -0.14 5.83 -4.67
N ALA A 65 -0.79 7.00 -4.69
CA ALA A 65 -2.04 7.18 -5.40
C ALA A 65 -1.90 6.93 -6.92
N GLY A 66 -0.76 7.31 -7.51
CA GLY A 66 -0.45 7.05 -8.91
C GLY A 66 -0.26 5.56 -9.18
N ALA A 67 0.49 4.86 -8.33
CA ALA A 67 0.65 3.41 -8.40
C ALA A 67 -0.70 2.68 -8.30
N ASP A 68 -1.55 3.05 -7.34
CA ASP A 68 -2.89 2.49 -7.18
C ASP A 68 -3.74 2.71 -8.45
N GLY A 69 -3.66 3.91 -9.04
CA GLY A 69 -4.35 4.25 -10.29
C GLY A 69 -3.93 3.39 -11.48
N LEU A 70 -2.65 3.00 -11.57
CA LEU A 70 -2.17 2.08 -12.62
C LEU A 70 -2.76 0.68 -12.47
N PHE A 71 -2.91 0.19 -11.24
CA PHE A 71 -3.59 -1.08 -10.96
C PHE A 71 -5.07 -1.02 -11.33
N VAL A 72 -5.77 0.07 -10.99
CA VAL A 72 -7.18 0.27 -11.41
C VAL A 72 -7.29 0.31 -12.93
N GLN A 73 -6.38 1.00 -13.62
CA GLN A 73 -6.38 1.07 -15.08
C GLN A 73 -6.16 -0.31 -15.72
N ARG A 74 -5.26 -1.12 -15.16
CA ARG A 74 -5.04 -2.52 -15.58
C ARG A 74 -6.28 -3.38 -15.37
N GLU A 75 -6.99 -3.22 -14.25
CA GLU A 75 -8.22 -3.98 -13.99
C GLU A 75 -9.31 -3.67 -15.01
N ILE A 76 -9.45 -2.39 -15.39
CA ILE A 76 -10.46 -1.94 -16.36
C ILE A 76 -10.10 -2.37 -17.80
N SER A 77 -8.84 -2.21 -18.19
CA SER A 77 -8.39 -2.37 -19.58
C SER A 77 -7.71 -3.70 -19.88
N GLY A 78 -7.53 -4.54 -18.86
CA GLY A 78 -6.82 -5.81 -18.94
C GLY A 78 -5.39 -5.64 -19.46
N ASP A 79 -4.92 -6.65 -20.18
CA ASP A 79 -3.51 -6.75 -20.63
C ASP A 79 -3.05 -5.68 -21.61
N ALA A 80 -3.95 -4.82 -22.09
CA ALA A 80 -3.61 -3.67 -22.94
C ALA A 80 -2.75 -2.62 -22.22
N VAL A 81 -2.72 -2.62 -20.88
CA VAL A 81 -1.88 -1.72 -20.08
C VAL A 81 -0.55 -2.40 -19.79
N ASP A 82 0.52 -1.96 -20.45
CA ASP A 82 1.87 -2.37 -20.06
C ASP A 82 2.23 -1.75 -18.69
N LEU A 83 1.95 -2.50 -17.61
CA LEU A 83 2.21 -2.03 -16.25
C LEU A 83 3.68 -1.71 -16.03
N VAL A 84 4.60 -2.46 -16.62
CA VAL A 84 6.03 -2.23 -16.42
C VAL A 84 6.42 -0.88 -17.01
N ALA A 85 6.04 -0.62 -18.26
CA ALA A 85 6.31 0.65 -18.92
C ALA A 85 5.63 1.83 -18.19
N MET A 86 4.40 1.63 -17.69
CA MET A 86 3.68 2.68 -16.97
C MET A 86 4.28 2.97 -15.60
N PHE A 87 4.76 1.96 -14.88
CA PHE A 87 5.47 2.16 -13.60
C PHE A 87 6.81 2.85 -13.80
N GLU A 88 7.53 2.56 -14.87
CA GLU A 88 8.78 3.25 -15.22
C GLU A 88 8.52 4.74 -15.48
N LEU A 89 7.53 5.06 -16.32
CA LEU A 89 7.12 6.43 -16.57
C LEU A 89 6.66 7.14 -15.28
N HIS A 90 5.85 6.46 -14.45
CA HIS A 90 5.40 6.98 -13.17
C HIS A 90 6.59 7.34 -12.26
N ALA A 91 7.59 6.46 -12.13
CA ALA A 91 8.77 6.71 -11.33
C ALA A 91 9.58 7.92 -11.84
N GLN A 92 9.73 8.06 -13.17
CA GLN A 92 10.40 9.21 -13.78
C GLN A 92 9.67 10.51 -13.44
N LEU A 93 8.35 10.56 -13.60
CA LEU A 93 7.55 11.75 -13.32
C LEU A 93 7.55 12.12 -11.83
N VAL A 94 7.48 11.13 -10.94
CA VAL A 94 7.60 11.34 -9.49
C VAL A 94 8.96 11.93 -9.13
N TYR A 95 10.04 11.39 -9.71
CA TYR A 95 11.39 11.89 -9.48
C TYR A 95 11.58 13.33 -9.99
N GLU A 96 11.14 13.61 -11.21
CA GLU A 96 11.20 14.96 -11.79
C GLU A 96 10.40 15.99 -10.97
N ALA A 97 9.20 15.62 -10.51
CA ALA A 97 8.38 16.48 -9.67
C ALA A 97 9.08 16.78 -8.34
N ALA A 98 9.66 15.77 -7.69
CA ALA A 98 10.39 15.94 -6.45
C ALA A 98 11.65 16.81 -6.62
N MET A 99 12.41 16.61 -7.70
CA MET A 99 13.57 17.45 -8.05
C MET A 99 13.16 18.92 -8.26
N ARG A 100 12.03 19.16 -8.92
CA ARG A 100 11.50 20.52 -9.12
C ARG A 100 11.08 21.16 -7.81
N MET A 101 10.48 20.41 -6.89
CA MET A 101 10.12 20.90 -5.55
C MET A 101 11.37 21.28 -4.75
N ALA A 102 12.44 20.48 -4.80
CA ALA A 102 13.71 20.79 -4.15
C ALA A 102 14.36 22.08 -4.72
N GLY A 103 14.37 22.24 -6.05
CA GLY A 103 14.90 23.45 -6.69
C GLY A 103 14.04 24.71 -6.50
N GLY A 104 12.74 24.55 -6.26
CA GLY A 104 11.80 25.64 -6.00
C GLY A 104 11.87 26.22 -4.58
N ASN A 105 12.56 25.54 -3.66
CA ASN A 105 12.73 25.97 -2.27
C ASN A 105 13.89 26.98 -2.07
N SER A 106 14.47 27.49 -3.17
CA SER A 106 15.57 28.47 -3.19
C SER A 106 15.10 29.91 -3.53
N GLY A 107 13.80 30.21 -3.38
CA GLY A 107 13.18 31.51 -3.70
C GLY A 107 12.85 32.34 -2.46
#